data_AF-A0A957P144-F1
#
_entry.id   AF-A0A957P144-F1
#
_cell.length_a   1.000
_cell.length_b   1.000
_cell.length_c   1.000
_cell.angle_alpha   90.00
_cell.angle_beta   90.00
_cell.angle_gamma   90.00
#
_symmetry.space_group_name_H-M   'P 1'
#
loop_
_entity.id
_entity.type
_entity.pdbx_description
1 polymer ?
#
loop_
_entity_poly.entity_id
_entity_poly.type
_entity_poly.pdbx_seq_one_letter_code
_entity_poly.pdbx_strand_id
1 'polypeptide(L)'
;MPIQITSVQNARVKECLKLEKRRQRDAQRLTVVEGAREVLRALQSGIVPPEAFICTELVSTPEAAQSAKHLYKLDDARQTRLYEVTPAVFEKLAYRGDSGGIVLV
;
A
#
# COMPACT_ATOMS: atom_id res chain seq x y z
N MET A 1 9.56 -10.48 -5.77
CA MET A 1 8.46 -11.44 -5.51
C MET A 1 7.78 -11.01 -4.22
N PRO A 2 6.49 -10.66 -4.26
CA PRO A 2 5.79 -10.13 -3.10
C PRO A 2 5.62 -11.16 -2.00
N ILE A 3 5.64 -10.71 -0.75
CA ILE A 3 5.35 -11.56 0.40
C ILE A 3 3.84 -11.51 0.67
N GLN A 4 3.21 -12.67 0.83
CA GLN A 4 1.80 -12.73 1.19
C GLN A 4 1.59 -12.51 2.70
N ILE A 5 0.64 -11.64 3.03
CA ILE A 5 0.22 -11.35 4.40
C ILE A 5 -1.29 -11.58 4.50
N THR A 6 -1.66 -12.63 5.23
CA THR A 6 -3.06 -13.02 5.46
C THR A 6 -3.57 -12.65 6.85
N SER A 7 -2.68 -12.22 7.75
CA SER A 7 -3.00 -11.94 9.15
C SER A 7 -2.96 -10.44 9.46
N VAL A 8 -4.06 -9.92 10.00
CA VAL A 8 -4.15 -8.56 10.55
C VAL A 8 -3.21 -8.31 11.73
N GLN A 9 -2.72 -9.38 12.37
CA GLN A 9 -1.78 -9.30 13.48
C GLN A 9 -0.32 -9.14 13.02
N ASN A 10 -0.06 -9.23 11.72
CA ASN A 10 1.28 -9.09 11.15
C ASN A 10 1.92 -7.75 11.55
N ALA A 11 3.22 -7.78 11.87
CA ALA A 11 3.95 -6.60 12.32
C ALA A 11 3.89 -5.45 11.30
N ARG A 12 4.00 -5.74 9.99
CA ARG A 12 3.93 -4.72 8.92
C ARG A 12 2.57 -4.03 8.87
N VAL A 13 1.51 -4.81 9.00
CA VAL A 13 0.14 -4.28 9.07
C VAL A 13 0.00 -3.34 10.27
N LYS A 14 0.48 -3.77 11.44
CA LYS A 14 0.46 -2.94 12.66
C LYS A 14 1.28 -1.66 12.53
N GLU A 15 2.46 -1.71 11.91
CA GLU A 15 3.27 -0.51 11.68
C GLU A 15 2.58 0.47 10.74
N CYS A 16 1.99 0.00 9.63
CA CYS A 16 1.20 0.85 8.74
C CYS A 16 0.05 1.54 9.48
N LEU A 17 -0.71 0.81 10.30
CA LEU A 17 -1.81 1.38 11.09
C LEU A 17 -1.38 2.45 12.09
N LYS A 18 -0.14 2.38 12.61
CA LYS A 18 0.37 3.42 13.52
C LYS A 18 0.47 4.78 12.83
N LEU A 19 0.66 4.83 11.51
CA LEU A 19 0.80 6.06 10.73
C LEU A 19 -0.51 6.86 10.63
N GLU A 20 -1.65 6.34 11.10
CA GLU A 20 -2.85 7.17 11.35
C GLU A 20 -2.58 8.29 12.36
N LYS A 21 -1.69 8.03 13.33
CA LYS A 21 -1.35 9.00 14.37
C LYS A 21 -0.29 9.97 13.84
N ARG A 22 -0.58 11.27 13.87
CA ARG A 22 0.36 12.33 13.46
C ARG A 22 1.75 12.17 14.09
N ARG A 23 1.82 11.92 15.40
CA ARG A 23 3.09 11.70 16.11
C ARG A 23 3.94 10.57 15.50
N GLN A 24 3.30 9.51 15.00
CA GLN A 24 4.00 8.39 14.37
C GLN A 24 4.49 8.78 12.97
N ARG A 25 3.69 9.51 12.19
CA ARG A 25 4.12 10.07 10.89
C ARG A 25 5.31 11.00 11.05
N ASP A 26 5.26 11.92 12.01
CA ASP A 26 6.32 12.89 12.25
C ASP A 26 7.63 12.18 12.68
N ALA A 27 7.52 11.15 13.54
CA ALA A 27 8.67 10.40 14.02
C ALA A 27 9.31 9.53 12.92
N GLN A 28 8.50 8.90 12.08
CA GLN A 28 8.98 8.00 11.01
C GLN A 28 9.26 8.72 9.70
N ARG A 29 8.75 9.96 9.54
CA ARG A 29 8.72 10.73 8.29
C ARG A 29 8.05 9.99 7.14
N LEU A 30 7.01 9.22 7.46
CA LEU A 30 6.22 8.42 6.53
C LEU A 30 4.74 8.79 6.64
N THR A 31 4.00 8.57 5.56
CA THR A 31 2.54 8.77 5.53
C THR A 31 1.91 7.74 4.62
N VAL A 32 0.69 7.34 4.97
CA VAL A 32 -0.10 6.44 4.14
C VAL A 32 -0.70 7.23 2.98
N VAL A 33 -0.67 6.64 1.78
CA VAL A 33 -1.43 7.10 0.61
C VAL A 33 -2.34 5.95 0.16
N GLU A 34 -3.63 6.21 0.13
CA GLU A 34 -4.67 5.27 -0.31
C GLU A 34 -5.59 5.94 -1.33
N GLY A 35 -6.29 5.13 -2.13
CA GLY A 35 -7.15 5.61 -3.22
C GLY A 35 -6.47 5.49 -4.57
N ALA A 36 -7.16 4.88 -5.55
CA ALA A 36 -6.56 4.55 -6.85
C ALA A 36 -5.96 5.76 -7.59
N ARG A 37 -6.58 6.95 -7.47
CA ARG A 37 -6.11 8.17 -8.13
C ARG A 37 -4.90 8.77 -7.43
N GLU A 38 -4.94 8.84 -6.10
CA GLU A 38 -3.89 9.38 -5.24
C GLU A 38 -2.62 8.52 -5.34
N VAL A 39 -2.78 7.20 -5.26
CA VAL A 39 -1.69 6.22 -5.44
C VAL A 39 -1.04 6.39 -6.80
N LEU A 40 -1.83 6.44 -7.88
CA LEU A 40 -1.29 6.59 -9.23
C LEU A 40 -0.53 7.91 -9.38
N ARG A 41 -1.07 9.01 -8.86
CA ARG A 41 -0.42 10.33 -8.91
C ARG A 41 0.91 10.34 -8.16
N ALA A 42 0.97 9.74 -6.98
CA ALA A 42 2.20 9.65 -6.21
C ALA A 42 3.29 8.90 -7.01
N LEU A 43 2.96 7.74 -7.54
CA LEU A 43 3.90 6.95 -8.36
C LEU A 43 4.32 7.69 -9.65
N GLN A 44 3.38 8.37 -10.31
CA GLN A 44 3.67 9.17 -11.52
C GLN A 44 4.56 10.39 -11.23
N SER A 45 4.50 10.96 -10.03
CA SER A 45 5.44 12.02 -9.60
C SER A 45 6.85 11.53 -9.29
N GLY A 46 7.11 10.22 -9.42
CA GLY A 46 8.41 9.62 -9.13
C GLY A 46 8.63 9.30 -7.65
N ILE A 47 7.58 9.31 -6.82
CA ILE A 47 7.67 8.85 -5.44
C ILE A 47 7.85 7.33 -5.45
N VAL A 48 8.88 6.86 -4.76
CA VAL A 48 9.15 5.43 -4.55
C VAL A 48 8.83 5.11 -3.08
N PRO A 49 7.72 4.42 -2.79
CA PRO A 49 7.35 4.11 -1.42
C PRO A 49 8.27 3.02 -0.85
N PRO A 50 8.77 3.14 0.40
CA PRO A 50 9.53 2.07 1.04
C PRO A 50 8.77 0.74 1.11
N GLU A 51 7.45 0.79 1.32
CA GLU A 51 6.60 -0.39 1.33
C GLU A 51 5.21 -0.11 0.74
N ALA A 52 4.59 -1.13 0.16
CA ALA A 52 3.26 -1.06 -0.40
C ALA A 52 2.48 -2.36 -0.14
N PHE A 53 1.17 -2.24 0.00
CA PHE A 53 0.24 -3.34 0.19
C PHE A 53 -0.76 -3.37 -0.97
N ILE A 54 -0.94 -4.53 -1.58
CA ILE A 54 -1.89 -4.74 -2.69
C ILE A 54 -2.83 -5.88 -2.33
N CYS A 55 -4.13 -5.61 -2.40
CA CYS A 55 -5.17 -6.63 -2.44
C CYS A 55 -5.63 -6.81 -3.89
N THR A 56 -5.10 -7.81 -4.57
CA THR A 56 -5.35 -8.05 -5.99
C THR A 56 -6.85 -8.25 -6.30
N GLU A 57 -7.60 -8.82 -5.36
CA GLU A 57 -9.06 -9.01 -5.45
C GLU A 57 -9.85 -7.70 -5.50
N LEU A 58 -9.30 -6.61 -4.93
CA LEU A 58 -9.94 -5.29 -4.86
C LEU A 58 -9.41 -4.30 -5.91
N VAL A 59 -8.44 -4.73 -6.75
CA VAL A 59 -7.95 -3.92 -7.87
C VAL A 59 -8.94 -4.02 -9.02
N SER A 60 -9.86 -3.07 -9.08
CA SER A 60 -10.98 -3.06 -10.04
C SER A 60 -10.92 -1.91 -11.06
N THR A 61 -10.11 -0.87 -10.82
CA THR A 61 -10.02 0.30 -11.70
C THR A 61 -8.77 0.27 -12.58
N PRO A 62 -8.79 0.91 -13.77
CA PRO A 62 -7.60 1.05 -14.61
C PRO A 62 -6.42 1.70 -13.89
N GLU A 63 -6.68 2.71 -13.04
CA GLU A 63 -5.65 3.42 -12.27
C GLU A 63 -5.01 2.51 -11.22
N ALA A 64 -5.81 1.70 -10.53
CA ALA A 64 -5.29 0.72 -9.57
C ALA A 64 -4.47 -0.36 -10.30
N ALA A 65 -4.97 -0.88 -11.43
CA ALA A 65 -4.25 -1.88 -12.22
C ALA A 65 -2.91 -1.35 -12.76
N GLN A 66 -2.85 -0.08 -13.19
CA GLN A 66 -1.61 0.57 -13.59
C GLN A 66 -0.63 0.72 -12.42
N SER A 67 -1.14 1.16 -11.26
CA SER A 67 -0.34 1.32 -10.04
C SER A 67 0.23 -0.03 -9.57
N ALA A 68 -0.58 -1.09 -9.58
CA ALA A 68 -0.13 -2.44 -9.25
C ALA A 68 1.03 -2.89 -10.16
N LYS A 69 0.88 -2.76 -11.48
CA LYS A 69 1.95 -3.08 -12.45
C LYS A 69 3.23 -2.29 -12.18
N HIS A 70 3.11 -1.01 -11.80
CA HIS A 70 4.26 -0.18 -11.43
C HIS A 70 4.93 -0.74 -10.17
N LEU A 71 4.16 -1.02 -9.12
CA LEU A 71 4.66 -1.54 -7.85
C LEU A 71 5.36 -2.89 -7.99
N TYR A 72 4.85 -3.80 -8.82
CA TYR A 72 5.55 -5.07 -9.11
C TYR A 72 6.92 -4.85 -9.77
N LYS A 73 7.07 -3.82 -10.63
CA LYS A 73 8.38 -3.46 -11.21
C LYS A 73 9.33 -2.89 -10.16
N LEU A 74 8.82 -2.06 -9.24
CA LEU A 74 9.62 -1.52 -8.15
C LEU A 74 10.08 -2.62 -7.18
N ASP A 75 9.22 -3.61 -6.91
CA ASP A 75 9.57 -4.78 -6.09
C ASP A 75 10.66 -5.64 -6.75
N ASP A 76 10.51 -5.91 -8.05
CA ASP A 76 11.52 -6.66 -8.84
C ASP A 76 12.88 -5.94 -8.84
N ALA A 77 12.86 -4.62 -8.98
CA ALA A 77 14.03 -3.76 -8.87
C ALA A 77 14.54 -3.56 -7.41
N ARG A 78 13.87 -4.15 -6.42
CA ARG A 78 14.15 -4.01 -4.97
C ARG A 78 14.13 -2.57 -4.45
N GLN A 79 13.34 -1.71 -5.08
CA GLN A 79 13.17 -0.30 -4.71
C GLN A 79 12.02 -0.10 -3.71
N THR A 80 11.03 -1.00 -3.73
CA THR A 80 9.88 -1.02 -2.82
C THR A 80 9.73 -2.43 -2.25
N ARG A 81 9.30 -2.56 -1.00
CA ARG A 81 8.85 -3.86 -0.45
C ARG A 81 7.38 -4.04 -0.73
N LEU A 82 7.03 -5.00 -1.59
CA LEU A 82 5.65 -5.25 -1.94
C LEU A 82 5.05 -6.41 -1.13
N TYR A 83 3.87 -6.17 -0.58
CA TYR A 83 3.08 -7.16 0.15
C TYR A 83 1.75 -7.40 -0.56
N GLU A 84 1.44 -8.66 -0.83
CA GLU A 84 0.10 -9.06 -1.24
C GLU A 84 -0.73 -9.38 0.01
N VAL A 85 -1.94 -8.84 0.08
CA VAL A 85 -2.80 -8.95 1.25
C VAL A 85 -4.18 -9.48 0.89
N THR A 86 -4.76 -10.26 1.82
CA THR A 86 -6.17 -10.68 1.71
C THR A 86 -7.12 -9.48 1.90
N PRO A 87 -8.38 -9.55 1.42
CA PRO A 87 -9.37 -8.50 1.63
C PRO A 87 -9.55 -8.10 3.09
N ALA A 88 -9.55 -9.06 4.02
CA ALA A 88 -9.69 -8.78 5.46
C ALA A 88 -8.52 -7.97 6.05
N VAL A 89 -7.30 -8.17 5.52
CA VAL A 89 -6.13 -7.36 5.90
C VAL A 89 -6.19 -5.99 5.26
N PHE A 90 -6.62 -5.92 4.00
CA PHE A 90 -6.78 -4.65 3.29
C PHE A 90 -7.83 -3.76 3.93
N GLU A 91 -8.99 -4.30 4.27
CA GLU A 91 -10.06 -3.58 4.98
C GLU A 91 -9.56 -3.00 6.31
N LYS A 92 -8.61 -3.68 6.95
CA LYS A 92 -8.00 -3.15 8.17
C LYS A 92 -7.05 -1.99 7.89
N LEU A 93 -6.26 -2.07 6.82
CA LEU A 93 -5.26 -1.06 6.41
C LEU A 93 -5.90 0.19 5.82
N ALA A 94 -6.97 0.01 5.06
CA ALA A 94 -7.71 1.06 4.40
C ALA A 94 -8.47 1.91 5.42
N TYR A 95 -8.16 3.20 5.48
CA TYR A 95 -8.91 4.15 6.29
C TYR A 95 -10.30 4.41 5.70
N ARG A 96 -10.42 4.36 4.35
CA ARG A 96 -11.69 4.37 3.62
C ARG A 96 -11.88 3.02 2.93
N GLY A 97 -12.96 2.30 3.26
CA GLY A 97 -13.23 0.92 2.81
C GLY A 97 -13.33 0.68 1.28
N ASP A 98 -13.19 1.71 0.44
CA ASP A 98 -13.15 1.61 -1.03
C ASP A 98 -11.96 2.40 -1.60
N SER A 99 -10.74 2.00 -1.23
CA SER A 99 -9.49 2.66 -1.59
C SER A 99 -8.81 2.06 -2.84
N GLY A 100 -9.52 1.21 -3.59
CA GLY A 100 -9.04 0.64 -4.86
C GLY A 100 -7.99 -0.47 -4.70
N GLY A 101 -7.90 -1.11 -3.55
CA GLY A 101 -7.07 -2.30 -3.33
C GLY A 101 -5.56 -2.02 -3.18
N ILE A 102 -5.12 -0.76 -3.07
CA ILE A 102 -3.70 -0.41 -2.92
C ILE A 102 -3.50 0.63 -1.81
N VAL A 103 -2.49 0.37 -0.98
CA VAL A 103 -2.00 1.29 0.06
C VAL A 103 -0.49 1.45 -0.08
N LEU A 104 -0.02 2.69 -0.16
CA LEU A 104 1.40 3.04 -0.09
C LEU A 104 1.74 3.56 1.30
N VAL A 105 2.98 3.36 1.72
CA VAL A 105 3.57 3.91 2.95
C VAL A 105 4.82 4.71 2.61
#